data_AF-A0A9Q0WHF1-F1
#
_entry.id   AF-A0A9Q0WHF1-F1
#
_cell.length_a   1.000
_cell.length_b   1.000
_cell.length_c   1.000
_cell.angle_alpha   90.00
_cell.angle_beta   90.00
_cell.angle_gamma   90.00
#
_symmetry.space_group_name_H-M   'P 1'
#
loop_
_entity.id
_entity.type
_entity.pdbx_description
1 polymer ?
#
loop_
_entity_poly.entity_id
_entity_poly.type
_entity_poly.pdbx_seq_one_letter_code
_entity_poly.pdbx_strand_id
1 'polypeptide(L)'
;MDYFLIWLSVSYSVILYSPLIAAQQFEYRYHICTDNSTYTVNSSFPSNLNATLSSLYENASRSDGFGSISVGKNSDRVFALFLCRGDDSPESCRRCIKTAREEIKIRCPNYKEAIIWYDRCMLRYSNRSIFSVTEESPKAWLWNMNDIGNAIDQNQFNSNLVGLMNQLITRAASSSNFFAMGDTNGTAYNRIYGTVQCTPDISPSECRKCLSGRVSDIPSCCSGKVGGNVLTPSCSIRFETYPFYTAPPAPLPPASSPSPPTPPPTSLNPSGERKASSRTVLYISVPTSAFAVLFFSICYYCYVHKKAKKENSAMKGGN
;
A
#
# COMPACT_ATOMS: atom_id res chain seq x y z
N MET A 1 19.50 43.92 -16.13
CA MET A 1 19.45 42.60 -16.79
C MET A 1 19.53 41.46 -15.77
N ASP A 2 20.18 41.70 -14.63
CA ASP A 2 20.44 40.67 -13.60
C ASP A 2 19.19 40.17 -12.87
N TYR A 3 18.18 41.02 -12.69
CA TYR A 3 16.96 40.66 -11.96
C TYR A 3 16.07 39.63 -12.68
N PHE A 4 16.10 39.57 -14.02
CA PHE A 4 15.35 38.59 -14.80
C PHE A 4 16.00 37.19 -14.72
N LEU A 5 17.33 37.14 -14.71
CA LEU A 5 18.10 35.90 -14.56
C LEU A 5 17.96 35.31 -13.15
N ILE A 6 17.87 36.16 -12.12
CA ILE A 6 17.60 35.71 -10.73
C ILE A 6 16.17 35.17 -10.61
N TRP A 7 15.18 35.79 -11.26
CA TRP A 7 13.81 35.28 -11.25
C TRP A 7 13.69 33.94 -11.99
N LEU A 8 14.40 33.78 -13.12
CA LEU A 8 14.50 32.50 -13.83
C LEU A 8 15.21 31.43 -13.00
N SER A 9 16.28 31.76 -12.26
CA SER A 9 17.00 30.79 -11.43
C SER A 9 16.18 30.35 -10.22
N VAL A 10 15.44 31.27 -9.58
CA VAL A 10 14.55 30.96 -8.46
C VAL A 10 13.34 30.15 -8.92
N SER A 11 12.72 30.49 -10.06
CA SER A 11 11.61 29.70 -10.61
C SER A 11 12.06 28.31 -11.07
N TYR A 12 13.23 28.19 -11.70
CA TYR A 12 13.82 26.89 -12.05
C TYR A 12 14.15 26.06 -10.80
N SER A 13 14.67 26.68 -9.74
CA SER A 13 14.90 26.03 -8.45
C SER A 13 13.59 25.59 -7.81
N VAL A 14 12.54 26.41 -7.82
CA VAL A 14 11.22 26.04 -7.29
C VAL A 14 10.60 24.90 -8.10
N ILE A 15 10.82 24.80 -9.42
CA ILE A 15 10.38 23.65 -10.22
C ILE A 15 11.18 22.39 -9.87
N LEU A 16 12.49 22.51 -9.61
CA LEU A 16 13.36 21.39 -9.18
C LEU A 16 13.10 20.94 -7.73
N TYR A 17 12.66 21.86 -6.85
CA TYR A 17 12.37 21.61 -5.42
C TYR A 17 10.88 21.49 -5.11
N SER A 18 10.01 21.67 -6.11
CA SER A 18 8.64 21.18 -6.02
C SER A 18 8.79 19.68 -5.85
N PRO A 19 8.32 19.05 -4.75
CA PRO A 19 8.06 17.64 -4.82
C PRO A 19 7.05 17.50 -5.97
N LEU A 20 7.50 17.00 -7.11
CA LEU A 20 6.63 16.16 -7.94
C LEU A 20 5.96 15.29 -6.89
N ILE A 21 4.64 15.46 -6.72
CA ILE A 21 3.84 14.51 -5.99
C ILE A 21 4.10 13.23 -6.77
N ALA A 22 5.10 12.46 -6.33
CA ALA A 22 5.34 11.14 -6.83
C ALA A 22 4.04 10.45 -6.47
N ALA A 23 3.13 10.33 -7.44
CA ALA A 23 1.96 9.52 -7.29
C ALA A 23 2.50 8.22 -6.72
N GLN A 24 2.09 7.89 -5.48
CA GLN A 24 2.60 6.73 -4.77
C GLN A 24 2.32 5.53 -5.69
N GLN A 25 3.33 5.12 -6.46
CA GLN A 25 3.15 4.19 -7.54
C GLN A 25 3.06 2.83 -6.87
N PHE A 26 1.95 2.12 -7.12
CA PHE A 26 1.81 0.77 -6.59
C PHE A 26 2.97 -0.06 -7.12
N GLU A 27 3.67 -0.75 -6.22
CA GLU A 27 4.81 -1.58 -6.59
C GLU A 27 4.30 -2.75 -7.43
N TYR A 28 4.62 -2.72 -8.72
CA TYR A 28 4.35 -3.84 -9.62
C TYR A 28 5.18 -5.05 -9.17
N ARG A 29 4.54 -6.23 -9.11
CA ARG A 29 5.20 -7.47 -8.70
C ARG A 29 5.44 -8.37 -9.89
N TYR A 30 4.36 -8.83 -10.53
CA TYR A 30 4.47 -9.75 -11.66
C TYR A 30 3.19 -9.76 -12.52
N HIS A 31 3.26 -10.33 -13.71
CA HIS A 31 2.09 -10.66 -14.52
C HIS A 31 2.35 -11.94 -15.30
N ILE A 32 1.28 -12.65 -15.66
CA ILE A 32 1.34 -13.82 -16.53
C ILE A 32 0.20 -13.75 -17.53
N CYS A 33 0.53 -13.99 -18.79
CA CYS A 33 -0.41 -14.12 -19.90
C CYS A 33 -0.45 -15.60 -20.30
N THR A 34 -1.62 -16.19 -20.51
CA THR A 34 -1.72 -17.62 -20.81
C THR A 34 -1.54 -17.89 -22.31
N ASP A 35 -0.39 -18.44 -22.69
CA ASP A 35 0.07 -18.60 -24.08
C ASP A 35 -0.95 -19.21 -25.06
N ASN A 36 -1.81 -20.13 -24.60
CA ASN A 36 -2.74 -20.86 -25.46
C ASN A 36 -4.15 -20.26 -25.57
N SER A 37 -4.37 -19.03 -25.09
CA SER A 37 -5.70 -18.43 -25.06
C SER A 37 -5.75 -17.04 -25.71
N THR A 38 -5.35 -16.85 -26.95
CA THR A 38 -5.46 -15.52 -27.59
C THR A 38 -6.84 -15.24 -28.19
N TYR A 39 -7.20 -13.96 -28.36
CA TYR A 39 -8.39 -13.51 -29.08
C TYR A 39 -8.03 -12.76 -30.36
N THR A 40 -8.93 -12.80 -31.33
CA THR A 40 -8.82 -12.00 -32.56
C THR A 40 -9.53 -10.65 -32.38
N VAL A 41 -9.02 -9.62 -33.07
CA VAL A 41 -9.55 -8.25 -33.00
C VAL A 41 -11.02 -8.17 -33.47
N ASN A 42 -11.45 -9.08 -34.35
CA ASN A 42 -12.80 -9.10 -34.92
C ASN A 42 -13.83 -9.86 -34.04
N SER A 43 -13.40 -10.46 -32.93
CA SER A 43 -14.33 -11.12 -31.98
C SER A 43 -15.02 -10.10 -31.07
N SER A 44 -16.05 -10.52 -30.34
CA SER A 44 -16.67 -9.65 -29.31
C SER A 44 -15.87 -9.65 -28.00
N PHE A 45 -14.83 -10.47 -27.89
CA PHE A 45 -14.03 -10.60 -26.67
C PHE A 45 -13.37 -9.27 -26.22
N PRO A 46 -12.73 -8.46 -27.09
CA PRO A 46 -12.05 -7.24 -26.65
C PRO A 46 -13.01 -6.19 -26.06
N SER A 47 -14.21 -6.05 -26.66
CA SER A 47 -15.23 -5.14 -26.15
C SER A 47 -15.81 -5.65 -24.83
N ASN A 48 -16.08 -6.96 -24.72
CA ASN A 48 -16.52 -7.59 -23.48
C ASN A 48 -15.46 -7.49 -22.37
N LEU A 49 -14.17 -7.62 -22.69
CA LEU A 49 -13.07 -7.45 -21.74
C LEU A 49 -13.03 -6.02 -21.21
N ASN A 50 -13.10 -5.01 -22.08
CA ASN A 50 -13.15 -3.60 -21.66
C ASN A 50 -14.36 -3.29 -20.77
N ALA A 51 -15.55 -3.82 -21.13
CA ALA A 51 -16.75 -3.67 -20.31
C ALA A 51 -16.59 -4.34 -18.94
N THR A 52 -16.07 -5.58 -18.92
CA THR A 52 -15.82 -6.35 -17.69
C THR A 52 -14.87 -5.60 -16.75
N LEU A 53 -13.72 -5.15 -17.25
CA LEU A 53 -12.71 -4.45 -16.44
C LEU A 53 -13.20 -3.09 -15.94
N SER A 54 -14.02 -2.39 -16.72
CA SER A 54 -14.64 -1.12 -16.30
C SER A 54 -15.64 -1.35 -15.17
N SER A 55 -16.54 -2.31 -15.31
CA SER A 55 -17.51 -2.65 -14.27
C SER A 55 -16.87 -3.24 -13.01
N LEU A 56 -15.77 -4.00 -13.16
CA LEU A 56 -15.01 -4.53 -12.03
C LEU A 56 -14.40 -3.41 -11.18
N TYR A 57 -13.91 -2.35 -11.80
CA TYR A 57 -13.41 -1.16 -11.11
C TYR A 57 -14.51 -0.40 -10.37
N GLU A 58 -15.72 -0.30 -10.93
CA GLU A 58 -16.87 0.28 -10.22
C GLU A 58 -17.23 -0.54 -8.98
N ASN A 59 -17.16 -1.88 -9.06
CA ASN A 59 -17.36 -2.77 -7.91
C ASN A 59 -16.30 -2.57 -6.83
N ALA A 60 -15.04 -2.31 -7.20
CA ALA A 60 -13.97 -2.02 -6.23
C ALA A 60 -14.27 -0.80 -5.35
N SER A 61 -15.12 0.13 -5.82
CA SER A 61 -15.55 1.29 -5.03
C SER A 61 -16.63 0.95 -3.98
N ARG A 62 -17.24 -0.24 -4.07
CA ARG A 62 -18.39 -0.67 -3.26
C ARG A 62 -18.12 -1.92 -2.42
N SER A 63 -16.93 -2.50 -2.54
CA SER A 63 -16.58 -3.79 -1.94
C SER A 63 -15.51 -3.65 -0.86
N ASP A 64 -15.48 -4.60 0.06
CA ASP A 64 -14.45 -4.72 1.10
C ASP A 64 -13.15 -5.39 0.59
N GLY A 65 -12.70 -5.03 -0.61
CA GLY A 65 -11.41 -5.48 -1.17
C GLY A 65 -11.45 -6.74 -2.03
N PHE A 66 -12.62 -7.28 -2.35
CA PHE A 66 -12.77 -8.37 -3.33
C PHE A 66 -14.01 -8.17 -4.19
N GLY A 67 -13.92 -8.54 -5.46
CA GLY A 67 -15.08 -8.54 -6.34
C GLY A 67 -14.85 -9.34 -7.61
N SER A 68 -15.94 -9.85 -8.16
CA SER A 68 -15.95 -10.66 -9.37
C SER A 68 -17.10 -10.25 -10.29
N ILE A 69 -16.91 -10.31 -11.60
CA ILE A 69 -17.96 -10.04 -12.59
C ILE A 69 -17.71 -10.78 -13.90
N SER A 70 -18.79 -11.11 -14.62
CA SER A 70 -18.70 -11.64 -15.96
C SER A 70 -19.55 -10.84 -16.96
N VAL A 71 -19.02 -10.56 -18.15
CA VAL A 71 -19.74 -9.91 -19.24
C VAL A 71 -19.59 -10.72 -20.52
N GLY A 72 -20.62 -10.70 -21.37
CA GLY A 72 -20.63 -11.43 -22.64
C GLY A 72 -21.25 -12.83 -22.54
N LYS A 73 -21.18 -13.56 -23.66
CA LYS A 73 -21.81 -14.88 -23.83
C LYS A 73 -20.89 -15.81 -24.61
N ASN A 74 -21.09 -17.12 -24.44
CA ASN A 74 -20.39 -18.18 -25.18
C ASN A 74 -18.86 -18.00 -25.13
N SER A 75 -18.16 -18.20 -26.25
CA SER A 75 -16.70 -18.09 -26.39
C SER A 75 -16.14 -16.69 -26.17
N ASP A 76 -17.00 -15.66 -26.15
CA ASP A 76 -16.63 -14.26 -25.97
C ASP A 76 -16.99 -13.74 -24.56
N ARG A 77 -17.47 -14.61 -23.66
CA ARG A 77 -17.68 -14.27 -22.26
C ARG A 77 -16.34 -14.10 -21.55
N VAL A 78 -16.24 -13.04 -20.74
CA VAL A 78 -15.09 -12.75 -19.90
C VAL A 78 -15.52 -12.87 -18.45
N PHE A 79 -14.73 -13.59 -17.66
CA PHE A 79 -14.82 -13.65 -16.20
C PHE A 79 -13.63 -12.89 -15.63
N ALA A 80 -13.86 -12.00 -14.68
CA ALA A 80 -12.78 -11.28 -14.02
C ALA A 80 -13.04 -11.15 -12.53
N LEU A 81 -11.95 -11.12 -11.76
CA LEU A 81 -11.99 -10.82 -10.34
C LEU A 81 -10.78 -9.98 -9.94
N PHE A 82 -10.90 -9.30 -8.81
CA PHE A 82 -9.78 -8.64 -8.15
C PHE A 82 -9.74 -8.99 -6.67
N LEU A 83 -8.55 -8.83 -6.10
CA LEU A 83 -8.30 -8.96 -4.67
C LEU A 83 -7.36 -7.83 -4.24
N CYS A 84 -7.76 -7.01 -3.29
CA CYS A 84 -6.91 -6.05 -2.61
C CYS A 84 -6.31 -6.69 -1.37
N ARG A 85 -5.15 -6.21 -0.93
CA ARG A 85 -4.51 -6.70 0.29
C ARG A 85 -5.42 -6.43 1.50
N GLY A 86 -5.52 -7.38 2.43
CA GLY A 86 -6.54 -7.30 3.47
C GLY A 86 -6.36 -6.16 4.50
N ASP A 87 -5.23 -5.47 4.52
CA ASP A 87 -4.93 -4.28 5.34
C ASP A 87 -5.03 -2.95 4.56
N ASP A 88 -5.47 -2.98 3.31
CA ASP A 88 -5.57 -1.77 2.47
C ASP A 88 -6.87 -0.98 2.71
N SER A 89 -6.77 0.35 2.64
CA SER A 89 -7.97 1.19 2.64
C SER A 89 -8.76 1.03 1.32
N PRO A 90 -10.09 1.23 1.33
CA PRO A 90 -10.90 1.20 0.12
C PRO A 90 -10.38 2.12 -0.99
N GLU A 91 -9.84 3.30 -0.65
CA GLU A 91 -9.26 4.24 -1.61
C GLU A 91 -7.93 3.76 -2.19
N SER A 92 -7.09 3.12 -1.38
CA SER A 92 -5.85 2.47 -1.85
C SER A 92 -6.17 1.34 -2.80
N CYS A 93 -7.10 0.47 -2.40
CA CYS A 93 -7.61 -0.64 -3.20
C CYS A 93 -8.13 -0.16 -4.56
N ARG A 94 -9.08 0.79 -4.58
CA ARG A 94 -9.66 1.32 -5.83
C ARG A 94 -8.61 1.90 -6.78
N ARG A 95 -7.62 2.62 -6.24
CA ARG A 95 -6.52 3.16 -7.05
C ARG A 95 -5.63 2.05 -7.61
N CYS A 96 -5.33 1.01 -6.84
CA CYS A 96 -4.55 -0.13 -7.29
C CYS A 96 -5.28 -0.89 -8.41
N ILE A 97 -6.59 -1.13 -8.27
CA ILE A 97 -7.42 -1.76 -9.31
C ILE A 97 -7.47 -0.92 -10.58
N LYS A 98 -7.52 0.41 -10.46
CA LYS A 98 -7.44 1.32 -11.62
C LYS A 98 -6.14 1.14 -12.41
N THR A 99 -5.01 1.06 -11.72
CA THR A 99 -3.71 0.82 -12.35
C THR A 99 -3.66 -0.57 -12.97
N ALA A 100 -4.07 -1.60 -12.23
CA ALA A 100 -4.02 -2.99 -12.68
C ALA A 100 -4.87 -3.24 -13.94
N ARG A 101 -6.09 -2.68 -14.04
CA ARG A 101 -6.95 -2.84 -15.23
C ARG A 101 -6.37 -2.19 -16.49
N GLU A 102 -5.58 -1.13 -16.33
CA GLU A 102 -4.96 -0.39 -17.44
C GLU A 102 -3.71 -1.14 -17.89
N GLU A 103 -2.84 -1.52 -16.95
CA GLU A 103 -1.58 -2.20 -17.26
C GLU A 103 -1.75 -3.64 -17.72
N ILE A 104 -2.74 -4.40 -17.25
CA ILE A 104 -2.92 -5.79 -17.68
C ILE A 104 -3.16 -5.91 -19.18
N LYS A 105 -3.81 -4.92 -19.81
CA LYS A 105 -4.05 -4.88 -21.26
C LYS A 105 -2.79 -4.52 -22.05
N ILE A 106 -1.91 -3.72 -21.45
CA ILE A 106 -0.62 -3.31 -22.05
C ILE A 106 0.36 -4.48 -21.99
N ARG A 107 0.41 -5.18 -20.84
CA ARG A 107 1.35 -6.28 -20.58
C ARG A 107 0.92 -7.59 -21.21
N CYS A 108 -0.38 -7.87 -21.27
CA CYS A 108 -0.96 -9.05 -21.93
C CYS A 108 -1.86 -8.64 -23.11
N PRO A 109 -1.27 -8.15 -24.23
CA PRO A 109 -2.05 -7.79 -25.40
C PRO A 109 -2.63 -9.03 -26.07
N ASN A 110 -3.93 -9.01 -26.36
CA ASN A 110 -4.65 -10.06 -27.11
C ASN A 110 -4.80 -11.42 -26.42
N TYR A 111 -4.53 -11.51 -25.11
CA TYR A 111 -4.77 -12.72 -24.32
C TYR A 111 -6.19 -12.75 -23.75
N LYS A 112 -6.77 -13.95 -23.68
CA LYS A 112 -8.08 -14.23 -23.09
C LYS A 112 -7.98 -14.60 -21.62
N GLU A 113 -6.80 -14.99 -21.16
CA GLU A 113 -6.53 -15.25 -19.74
C GLU A 113 -5.22 -14.60 -19.32
N ALA A 114 -5.32 -13.74 -18.30
CA ALA A 114 -4.18 -13.05 -17.73
C ALA A 114 -4.40 -12.72 -16.25
N ILE A 115 -3.30 -12.59 -15.53
CA ILE A 115 -3.26 -12.17 -14.14
C ILE A 115 -2.12 -11.17 -13.94
N ILE A 116 -2.38 -10.11 -13.16
CA ILE A 116 -1.40 -9.11 -12.75
C ILE A 116 -1.43 -8.95 -11.23
N TRP A 117 -0.25 -8.90 -10.63
CA TRP A 117 -0.06 -8.68 -9.20
C TRP A 117 0.73 -7.38 -8.97
N TYR A 118 0.20 -6.55 -8.09
CA TYR A 118 0.88 -5.46 -7.40
C TYR A 118 1.02 -5.84 -5.92
N ASP A 119 1.85 -5.10 -5.18
CA ASP A 119 1.99 -5.32 -3.74
C ASP A 119 0.65 -5.19 -2.99
N ARG A 120 -0.23 -4.31 -3.48
CA ARG A 120 -1.48 -3.95 -2.79
C ARG A 120 -2.74 -4.56 -3.41
N CYS A 121 -2.64 -5.16 -4.61
CA CYS A 121 -3.79 -5.80 -5.24
C CYS A 121 -3.39 -6.79 -6.35
N MET A 122 -4.33 -7.66 -6.72
CA MET A 122 -4.28 -8.55 -7.86
C MET A 122 -5.54 -8.34 -8.71
N LEU A 123 -5.40 -8.46 -10.02
CA LEU A 123 -6.51 -8.51 -10.96
C LEU A 123 -6.26 -9.65 -11.94
N ARG A 124 -7.29 -10.45 -12.22
CA ARG A 124 -7.22 -11.50 -13.24
C ARG A 124 -8.50 -11.60 -14.05
N TYR A 125 -8.37 -12.01 -15.29
CA TYR A 125 -9.49 -12.35 -16.16
C TYR A 125 -9.23 -13.64 -16.94
N SER A 126 -10.30 -14.30 -17.38
CA SER A 126 -10.27 -15.50 -18.21
C SER A 126 -11.52 -15.61 -19.10
N ASN A 127 -11.46 -16.44 -20.14
CA ASN A 127 -12.61 -16.86 -20.95
C ASN A 127 -13.33 -18.11 -20.41
N ARG A 128 -12.85 -18.68 -19.30
CA ARG A 128 -13.54 -19.74 -18.52
C ARG A 128 -13.90 -19.21 -17.14
N SER A 129 -14.84 -19.90 -16.48
CA SER A 129 -15.17 -19.55 -15.10
C SER A 129 -13.95 -19.75 -14.21
N ILE A 130 -13.71 -18.76 -13.36
CA ILE A 130 -12.60 -18.68 -12.40
C ILE A 130 -13.10 -18.37 -10.98
N PHE A 131 -14.42 -18.41 -10.77
CA PHE A 131 -15.09 -18.07 -9.51
C PHE A 131 -15.31 -19.32 -8.67
N SER A 132 -15.04 -19.21 -7.37
CA SER A 132 -15.20 -20.30 -6.41
C SER A 132 -14.45 -21.58 -6.81
N VAL A 133 -13.28 -21.39 -7.42
CA VAL A 133 -12.35 -22.46 -7.78
C VAL A 133 -10.99 -22.12 -7.21
N THR A 134 -10.39 -23.08 -6.53
CA THR A 134 -9.03 -22.95 -6.01
C THR A 134 -8.02 -23.21 -7.11
N GLU A 135 -7.27 -22.17 -7.49
CA GLU A 135 -6.22 -22.22 -8.51
C GLU A 135 -4.87 -21.81 -7.93
N GLU A 136 -3.92 -22.72 -8.09
CA GLU A 136 -2.54 -22.57 -7.62
C GLU A 136 -1.56 -22.32 -8.78
N SER A 137 -2.07 -22.21 -10.01
CA SER A 137 -1.31 -21.90 -11.22
C SER A 137 -2.05 -20.89 -12.09
N PRO A 138 -1.33 -20.00 -12.79
CA PRO A 138 0.13 -19.94 -12.85
C PRO A 138 0.76 -19.38 -11.56
N LYS A 139 2.03 -19.73 -11.32
CA LYS A 139 2.76 -19.41 -10.07
C LYS A 139 3.96 -18.52 -10.38
N ALA A 140 4.19 -17.50 -9.55
CA ALA A 140 5.37 -16.65 -9.61
C ALA A 140 6.08 -16.59 -8.26
N TRP A 141 7.41 -16.62 -8.30
CA TRP A 141 8.30 -16.54 -7.16
C TRP A 141 9.13 -15.27 -7.25
N LEU A 142 9.12 -14.48 -6.20
CA LEU A 142 9.97 -13.31 -6.05
C LEU A 142 10.70 -13.41 -4.72
N TRP A 143 11.97 -13.01 -4.68
CA TRP A 143 12.76 -13.04 -3.46
C TRP A 143 13.79 -11.92 -3.44
N ASN A 144 14.19 -11.56 -2.22
CA ASN A 144 15.32 -10.67 -2.03
C ASN A 144 16.62 -11.43 -2.35
N MET A 145 17.55 -10.82 -3.08
CA MET A 145 18.81 -11.47 -3.42
C MET A 145 19.73 -11.67 -2.21
N ASN A 146 19.58 -10.84 -1.17
CA ASN A 146 20.37 -10.90 0.05
C ASN A 146 19.99 -12.10 0.92
N ASP A 147 21.00 -12.74 1.48
CA ASP A 147 20.87 -13.86 2.39
C ASP A 147 20.80 -13.41 3.85
N ILE A 148 20.13 -14.23 4.66
CA ILE A 148 20.18 -14.15 6.12
C ILE A 148 21.52 -14.76 6.55
N GLY A 149 22.45 -13.93 7.02
CA GLY A 149 23.64 -14.36 7.76
C GLY A 149 24.32 -15.65 7.26
N ASN A 150 24.71 -16.50 8.21
CA ASN A 150 25.34 -17.80 7.94
C ASN A 150 24.29 -18.95 7.93
N ALA A 151 24.72 -20.18 7.64
CA ALA A 151 23.83 -21.35 7.56
C ALA A 151 23.04 -21.65 8.86
N ILE A 152 23.60 -21.35 10.03
CA ILE A 152 22.91 -21.54 11.32
C ILE A 152 21.76 -20.54 11.44
N ASP A 153 22.03 -19.27 11.12
CA ASP A 153 21.04 -18.19 11.10
C ASP A 153 19.93 -18.49 10.07
N GLN A 154 20.28 -19.01 8.88
CA GLN A 154 19.31 -19.38 7.85
C GLN A 154 18.37 -20.50 8.31
N ASN A 155 18.90 -21.54 8.95
CA ASN A 155 18.10 -22.65 9.45
C ASN A 155 17.13 -22.18 10.55
N GLN A 156 17.62 -21.35 11.49
CA GLN A 156 16.77 -20.77 12.53
C GLN A 156 15.67 -19.87 11.91
N PHE A 157 16.06 -18.98 10.99
CA PHE A 157 15.15 -18.08 10.30
C PHE A 157 14.06 -18.83 9.54
N ASN A 158 14.43 -19.83 8.73
CA ASN A 158 13.49 -20.64 7.97
C ASN A 158 12.51 -21.40 8.87
N SER A 159 12.99 -21.96 9.99
CA SER A 159 12.13 -22.63 10.98
C SER A 159 11.10 -21.66 11.57
N ASN A 160 11.55 -20.47 11.99
CA ASN A 160 10.68 -19.44 12.55
C ASN A 160 9.69 -18.88 11.50
N LEU A 161 10.13 -18.74 10.25
CA LEU A 161 9.29 -18.33 9.12
C LEU A 161 8.15 -19.32 8.88
N VAL A 162 8.45 -20.62 8.81
CA VAL A 162 7.42 -21.67 8.63
C VAL A 162 6.44 -21.66 9.81
N GLY A 163 6.95 -21.50 11.05
CA GLY A 163 6.11 -21.35 12.24
C GLY A 163 5.16 -20.16 12.15
N LEU A 164 5.67 -18.98 11.78
CA LEU A 164 4.86 -17.77 11.57
C LEU A 164 3.79 -18.00 10.49
N MET A 165 4.17 -18.54 9.34
CA MET A 165 3.24 -18.76 8.24
C MET A 165 2.09 -19.71 8.63
N ASN A 166 2.38 -20.81 9.32
CA ASN A 166 1.33 -21.73 9.77
C ASN A 166 0.34 -21.08 10.76
N GLN A 167 0.83 -20.20 11.65
CA GLN A 167 -0.04 -19.42 12.54
C GLN A 167 -0.90 -18.44 11.75
N LEU A 168 -0.32 -17.77 10.75
CA LEU A 168 -1.04 -16.83 9.88
C LEU A 168 -2.12 -17.54 9.05
N ILE A 169 -1.82 -18.73 8.52
CA ILE A 169 -2.78 -19.55 7.76
C ILE A 169 -4.03 -19.85 8.60
N THR A 170 -3.84 -20.24 9.85
CA THR A 170 -4.94 -20.53 10.77
C THR A 170 -5.82 -19.30 11.01
N ARG A 171 -5.19 -18.13 11.19
CA ARG A 171 -5.89 -16.85 11.39
C ARG A 171 -6.63 -16.40 10.12
N ALA A 172 -5.99 -16.45 8.96
CA ALA A 172 -6.58 -16.05 7.69
C ALA A 172 -7.80 -16.92 7.34
N ALA A 173 -7.69 -18.24 7.49
CA ALA A 173 -8.81 -19.14 7.22
C ALA A 173 -10.01 -18.96 8.18
N SER A 174 -9.84 -18.20 9.26
CA SER A 174 -10.90 -17.90 10.23
C SER A 174 -11.35 -16.43 10.18
N SER A 175 -10.72 -15.60 9.34
CA SER A 175 -11.07 -14.19 9.19
C SER A 175 -12.07 -14.00 8.05
N SER A 176 -12.87 -12.94 8.13
CA SER A 176 -13.91 -12.64 7.13
C SER A 176 -13.34 -12.30 5.75
N ASN A 177 -12.13 -11.73 5.70
CA ASN A 177 -11.47 -11.31 4.46
C ASN A 177 -10.34 -12.26 4.02
N PHE A 178 -10.19 -13.42 4.67
CA PHE A 178 -9.20 -14.44 4.32
C PHE A 178 -7.76 -13.93 4.30
N PHE A 179 -7.47 -12.93 5.13
CA PHE A 179 -6.16 -12.30 5.26
C PHE A 179 -5.66 -12.40 6.70
N ALA A 180 -4.35 -12.57 6.86
CA ALA A 180 -3.68 -12.39 8.13
C ALA A 180 -2.27 -11.84 7.92
N MET A 181 -1.82 -11.08 8.92
CA MET A 181 -0.46 -10.60 9.01
C MET A 181 0.06 -10.70 10.44
N GLY A 182 1.37 -10.64 10.58
CA GLY A 182 2.03 -10.69 11.87
C GLY A 182 3.52 -10.91 11.72
N ASP A 183 4.19 -10.91 12.84
CA ASP A 183 5.63 -10.95 12.91
C ASP A 183 6.14 -11.85 14.03
N THR A 184 7.38 -12.28 13.90
CA THR A 184 8.10 -13.06 14.90
C THR A 184 9.58 -12.69 14.89
N ASN A 185 10.34 -13.19 15.86
CA ASN A 185 11.80 -13.10 15.81
C ASN A 185 12.31 -14.06 14.72
N GLY A 186 13.18 -13.57 13.83
CA GLY A 186 13.82 -14.42 12.82
C GLY A 186 15.05 -15.08 13.39
N THR A 187 16.06 -14.27 13.71
CA THR A 187 17.28 -14.65 14.42
C THR A 187 17.48 -13.73 15.64
N ALA A 188 18.67 -13.74 16.25
CA ALA A 188 19.03 -12.79 17.30
C ALA A 188 19.04 -11.31 16.84
N TYR A 189 19.15 -11.05 15.53
CA TYR A 189 19.40 -9.71 14.98
C TYR A 189 18.28 -9.16 14.10
N ASN A 190 17.28 -9.97 13.77
CA ASN A 190 16.22 -9.57 12.85
C ASN A 190 14.83 -10.09 13.26
N ARG A 191 13.81 -9.45 12.70
CA ARG A 191 12.41 -9.87 12.76
C ARG A 191 11.97 -10.38 11.41
N ILE A 192 10.94 -11.22 11.41
CA ILE A 192 10.23 -11.66 10.22
C ILE A 192 8.86 -11.02 10.27
N TYR A 193 8.50 -10.29 9.23
CA TYR A 193 7.16 -9.79 8.99
C TYR A 193 6.54 -10.63 7.88
N GLY A 194 5.30 -11.10 8.08
CA GLY A 194 4.65 -12.00 7.14
C GLY A 194 3.19 -11.64 6.89
N THR A 195 2.75 -11.87 5.65
CA THR A 195 1.33 -11.84 5.27
C THR A 195 0.97 -13.12 4.53
N VAL A 196 -0.28 -13.55 4.71
CA VAL A 196 -0.90 -14.61 3.93
C VAL A 196 -2.30 -14.16 3.51
N GLN A 197 -2.73 -14.57 2.33
CA GLN A 197 -4.05 -14.19 1.84
C GLN A 197 -4.63 -15.22 0.88
N CYS A 198 -5.95 -15.43 0.95
CA CYS A 198 -6.72 -16.13 -0.08
C CYS A 198 -7.76 -15.21 -0.72
N THR A 199 -8.27 -15.60 -1.89
CA THR A 199 -9.48 -14.99 -2.43
C THR A 199 -10.70 -15.41 -1.58
N PRO A 200 -11.61 -14.50 -1.20
CA PRO A 200 -12.76 -14.84 -0.35
C PRO A 200 -13.83 -15.76 -0.98
N ASP A 201 -13.69 -16.12 -2.27
CA ASP A 201 -14.65 -16.96 -3.00
C ASP A 201 -14.43 -18.46 -2.84
N ILE A 202 -13.38 -18.89 -2.12
CA ILE A 202 -13.07 -20.30 -1.82
C ILE A 202 -13.37 -20.65 -0.35
N SER A 203 -13.47 -21.94 -0.04
CA SER A 203 -13.74 -22.38 1.34
C SER A 203 -12.53 -22.16 2.28
N PRO A 204 -12.76 -22.02 3.60
CA PRO A 204 -11.68 -21.99 4.60
C PRO A 204 -10.70 -23.17 4.49
N SER A 205 -11.20 -24.37 4.21
CA SER A 205 -10.37 -25.57 4.02
C SER A 205 -9.47 -25.46 2.80
N GLU A 206 -10.00 -24.97 1.67
CA GLU A 206 -9.22 -24.78 0.46
C GLU A 206 -8.19 -23.65 0.62
N CYS A 207 -8.55 -22.58 1.32
CA CYS A 207 -7.60 -21.53 1.66
C CYS A 207 -6.41 -22.07 2.45
N ARG A 208 -6.65 -22.88 3.50
CA ARG A 208 -5.58 -23.54 4.26
C ARG A 208 -4.70 -24.39 3.36
N LYS A 209 -5.32 -25.24 2.53
CA LYS A 209 -4.59 -26.12 1.60
C LYS A 209 -3.70 -25.31 0.64
N CYS A 210 -4.26 -24.28 0.00
CA CYS A 210 -3.56 -23.42 -0.94
C CYS A 210 -2.35 -22.75 -0.27
N LEU A 211 -2.56 -22.11 0.89
CA LEU A 211 -1.49 -21.41 1.60
C LEU A 211 -0.42 -22.36 2.16
N SER A 212 -0.79 -23.54 2.66
CA SER A 212 0.19 -24.56 3.05
C SER A 212 1.03 -25.02 1.86
N GLY A 213 0.44 -25.08 0.66
CA GLY A 213 1.18 -25.28 -0.58
C GLY A 213 2.20 -24.17 -0.85
N ARG A 214 1.84 -22.90 -0.61
CA ARG A 214 2.79 -21.76 -0.75
C ARG A 214 3.93 -21.81 0.26
N VAL A 215 3.66 -22.23 1.50
CA VAL A 215 4.72 -22.45 2.51
C VAL A 215 5.66 -23.56 2.08
N SER A 216 5.13 -24.63 1.47
CA SER A 216 5.92 -25.74 0.95
C SER A 216 6.78 -25.36 -0.26
N ASP A 217 6.48 -24.24 -0.94
CA ASP A 217 7.30 -23.69 -2.01
C ASP A 217 8.56 -22.96 -1.49
N ILE A 218 8.59 -22.52 -0.22
CA ILE A 218 9.68 -21.69 0.36
C ILE A 218 11.08 -22.32 0.17
N PRO A 219 11.29 -23.63 0.44
CA PRO A 219 12.61 -24.24 0.28
C PRO A 219 13.21 -24.08 -1.12
N SER A 220 12.36 -24.10 -2.17
CA SER A 220 12.79 -23.92 -3.56
C SER A 220 12.76 -22.47 -4.02
N CYS A 221 11.84 -21.67 -3.49
CA CYS A 221 11.64 -20.28 -3.91
C CYS A 221 12.65 -19.32 -3.27
N CYS A 222 12.89 -19.41 -1.97
CA CYS A 222 13.50 -18.32 -1.21
C CYS A 222 14.12 -18.73 0.14
N SER A 223 14.56 -19.99 0.26
CA SER A 223 15.23 -20.49 1.46
C SER A 223 16.42 -19.60 1.86
N GLY A 224 16.48 -19.18 3.12
CA GLY A 224 17.57 -18.36 3.64
C GLY A 224 17.60 -16.92 3.14
N LYS A 225 16.62 -16.48 2.33
CA LYS A 225 16.53 -15.09 1.84
C LYS A 225 15.91 -14.17 2.88
N VAL A 226 16.30 -12.90 2.87
CA VAL A 226 15.72 -11.89 3.78
C VAL A 226 14.27 -11.50 3.43
N GLY A 227 13.78 -11.95 2.28
CA GLY A 227 12.41 -11.71 1.83
C GLY A 227 12.02 -12.64 0.69
N GLY A 228 10.72 -12.95 0.61
CA GLY A 228 10.16 -13.87 -0.36
C GLY A 228 8.67 -13.66 -0.56
N ASN A 229 8.18 -13.90 -1.77
CA ASN A 229 6.79 -13.74 -2.15
C ASN A 229 6.39 -14.80 -3.17
N VAL A 230 5.45 -15.65 -2.78
CA VAL A 230 4.90 -16.71 -3.62
C VAL A 230 3.49 -16.29 -4.03
N LEU A 231 3.31 -16.04 -5.32
CA LEU A 231 2.07 -15.55 -5.90
C LEU A 231 1.37 -16.65 -6.68
N THR A 232 0.10 -16.91 -6.34
CA THR A 232 -0.80 -17.75 -7.14
C THR A 232 -2.18 -17.07 -7.24
N PRO A 233 -3.09 -17.54 -8.11
CA PRO A 233 -4.34 -16.83 -8.33
C PRO A 233 -5.30 -16.84 -7.14
N SER A 234 -5.40 -17.95 -6.40
CA SER A 234 -6.32 -18.06 -5.25
C SER A 234 -5.68 -17.77 -3.90
N CYS A 235 -4.35 -17.80 -3.79
CA CYS A 235 -3.67 -17.45 -2.54
C CYS A 235 -2.23 -16.98 -2.74
N SER A 236 -1.69 -16.28 -1.75
CA SER A 236 -0.30 -15.82 -1.75
C SER A 236 0.27 -15.73 -0.34
N ILE A 237 1.60 -15.77 -0.26
CA ILE A 237 2.35 -15.46 0.96
C ILE A 237 3.43 -14.44 0.65
N ARG A 238 3.75 -13.58 1.60
CA ARG A 238 4.90 -12.67 1.54
C ARG A 238 5.58 -12.62 2.90
N PHE A 239 6.90 -12.62 2.92
CA PHE A 239 7.68 -12.28 4.11
C PHE A 239 8.82 -11.34 3.76
N GLU A 240 9.20 -10.51 4.72
CA GLU A 240 10.32 -9.58 4.65
C GLU A 240 10.92 -9.40 6.05
N THR A 241 12.14 -8.89 6.14
CA THR A 241 12.77 -8.50 7.43
C THR A 241 12.44 -7.07 7.87
N TYR A 242 11.59 -6.36 7.12
CA TYR A 242 11.11 -5.01 7.43
C TYR A 242 9.57 -4.96 7.39
N PRO A 243 8.93 -4.03 8.12
CA PRO A 243 7.48 -3.85 8.04
C PRO A 243 7.04 -3.37 6.66
N PHE A 244 6.04 -4.02 6.06
CA PHE A 244 5.46 -3.66 4.74
C PHE A 244 3.93 -3.60 4.71
N TYR A 245 3.29 -3.78 5.86
CA TYR A 245 1.83 -3.74 6.03
C TYR A 245 1.44 -2.75 7.12
N THR A 246 0.17 -2.34 7.11
CA THR A 246 -0.37 -1.42 8.11
C THR A 246 -0.86 -2.23 9.31
N ALA A 247 -0.10 -2.27 10.39
CA ALA A 247 -0.53 -2.98 11.60
C ALA A 247 -1.82 -2.36 12.17
N PRO A 248 -2.81 -3.15 12.62
CA PRO A 248 -3.96 -2.61 13.33
C PRO A 248 -3.48 -1.85 14.57
N PRO A 249 -4.22 -0.80 15.00
CA PRO A 249 -3.92 -0.10 16.23
C PRO A 249 -3.80 -1.09 17.40
N ALA A 250 -2.80 -0.90 18.26
CA ALA A 250 -2.67 -1.72 19.46
C ALA A 250 -3.98 -1.69 20.27
N PRO A 251 -4.41 -2.81 20.89
CA PRO A 251 -5.56 -2.80 21.78
C PRO A 251 -5.35 -1.74 22.85
N LEU A 252 -6.37 -0.93 23.11
CA LEU A 252 -6.33 0.03 24.23
C LEU A 252 -6.02 -0.76 25.52
N PRO A 253 -5.11 -0.25 26.38
CA PRO A 253 -4.86 -0.90 27.65
C PRO A 253 -6.19 -1.04 28.42
N PRO A 254 -6.42 -2.16 29.12
CA PRO A 254 -7.64 -2.36 29.88
C PRO A 254 -7.83 -1.17 30.83
N ALA A 255 -9.01 -0.56 30.78
CA ALA A 255 -9.37 0.54 31.68
C ALA A 255 -9.08 0.12 33.12
N SER A 256 -8.28 0.90 33.83
CA SER A 256 -8.03 0.69 35.25
C SER A 256 -9.38 0.66 35.98
N SER A 257 -9.57 -0.41 36.77
CA SER A 257 -10.78 -0.61 37.58
C SER A 257 -11.10 0.64 38.42
N PRO A 258 -12.39 0.97 38.64
CA PRO A 258 -12.77 2.14 39.42
C PRO A 258 -12.26 2.02 40.85
N SER A 259 -11.52 3.04 41.29
CA SER A 259 -11.09 3.16 42.69
C SER A 259 -12.30 3.18 43.65
N PRO A 260 -12.16 2.66 44.88
CA PRO A 260 -13.24 2.66 45.88
C PRO A 260 -13.71 4.08 46.24
N PRO A 261 -14.98 4.26 46.66
CA PRO A 261 -15.52 5.57 47.01
C PRO A 261 -14.87 6.13 48.28
N THR A 262 -14.38 7.38 48.20
CA THR A 262 -13.81 8.15 49.31
C THR A 262 -14.92 8.82 50.17
N PRO A 263 -14.76 8.96 51.50
CA PRO A 263 -15.76 9.59 52.39
C PRO A 263 -15.92 11.13 52.20
N PRO A 264 -16.93 11.77 52.84
CA PRO A 264 -17.36 13.14 52.54
C PRO A 264 -16.39 14.26 53.01
N PRO A 265 -16.52 15.48 52.46
CA PRO A 265 -15.47 16.50 52.49
C PRO A 265 -15.49 17.37 53.76
N THR A 266 -14.31 17.71 54.28
CA THR A 266 -14.12 18.85 55.20
C THR A 266 -13.46 19.99 54.43
N SER A 267 -14.02 21.19 54.61
CA SER A 267 -13.65 22.40 53.88
C SER A 267 -12.28 22.96 54.29
N LEU A 268 -11.55 23.47 53.30
CA LEU A 268 -10.72 24.70 53.36
C LEU A 268 -10.26 25.03 51.93
N ASN A 269 -10.51 26.29 51.55
CA ASN A 269 -10.33 26.89 50.23
C ASN A 269 -8.92 27.57 50.14
N PRO A 270 -8.52 28.19 49.01
CA PRO A 270 -8.15 27.63 47.71
C PRO A 270 -6.68 27.98 47.33
N SER A 271 -6.01 27.19 46.50
CA SER A 271 -5.00 27.70 45.54
C SER A 271 -4.42 26.59 44.66
N GLY A 272 -4.35 26.86 43.35
CA GLY A 272 -3.51 26.11 42.42
C GLY A 272 -4.26 25.30 41.36
N GLU A 273 -4.87 25.98 40.39
CA GLU A 273 -5.22 25.36 39.11
C GLU A 273 -3.94 24.83 38.43
N ARG A 274 -3.79 23.51 38.31
CA ARG A 274 -2.91 22.90 37.30
C ARG A 274 -3.78 22.19 36.26
N LYS A 275 -4.11 22.92 35.18
CA LYS A 275 -4.62 22.33 33.94
C LYS A 275 -3.56 21.40 33.37
N ALA A 276 -3.82 20.10 33.36
CA ALA A 276 -3.09 19.16 32.52
C ALA A 276 -3.45 19.46 31.05
N SER A 277 -2.55 20.16 30.37
CA SER A 277 -2.64 20.50 28.96
C SER A 277 -2.23 19.29 28.12
N SER A 278 -3.21 18.56 27.58
CA SER A 278 -2.97 17.59 26.52
C SER A 278 -2.68 18.34 25.22
N ARG A 279 -1.41 18.56 24.92
CA ARG A 279 -0.97 19.19 23.68
C ARG A 279 -0.98 18.14 22.56
N THR A 280 -2.12 17.97 21.90
CA THR A 280 -2.17 17.32 20.59
C THR A 280 -1.34 18.16 19.63
N VAL A 281 -0.14 17.69 19.29
CA VAL A 281 0.70 18.29 18.25
C VAL A 281 0.12 17.87 16.91
N LEU A 282 -0.82 18.67 16.40
CA LEU A 282 -1.20 18.63 15.00
C LEU A 282 -0.02 19.25 14.22
N TYR A 283 0.74 18.43 13.49
CA TYR A 283 1.66 18.94 12.49
C TYR A 283 0.85 19.53 11.34
N ILE A 284 0.42 20.77 11.50
CA ILE A 284 0.09 21.60 10.34
C ILE A 284 1.45 21.95 9.75
N SER A 285 1.88 21.18 8.75
CA SER A 285 2.97 21.57 7.87
C SER A 285 2.51 22.81 7.12
N VAL A 286 2.65 23.97 7.76
CA VAL A 286 2.50 25.22 7.03
C VAL A 286 3.63 25.23 6.01
N PRO A 287 3.39 25.50 4.72
CA PRO A 287 4.45 25.50 3.72
C PRO A 287 5.48 26.54 4.16
N THR A 288 6.59 26.07 4.71
CA THR A 288 7.71 26.93 5.14
C THR A 288 8.22 27.78 3.98
N SER A 289 8.01 27.29 2.76
CA SER A 289 8.20 28.01 1.50
C SER A 289 7.31 29.26 1.37
N ALA A 290 6.03 29.21 1.74
CA ALA A 290 5.13 30.35 1.64
C ALA A 290 5.53 31.47 2.62
N PHE A 291 5.94 31.12 3.84
CA PHE A 291 6.44 32.09 4.82
C PHE A 291 7.78 32.70 4.41
N ALA A 292 8.69 31.89 3.85
CA ALA A 292 9.97 32.40 3.36
C ALA A 292 9.74 33.42 2.22
N VAL A 293 8.88 33.10 1.26
CA VAL A 293 8.54 34.01 0.15
C VAL A 293 7.92 35.30 0.69
N LEU A 294 6.94 35.21 1.60
CA LEU A 294 6.28 36.39 2.18
C LEU A 294 7.29 37.26 2.95
N PHE A 295 8.18 36.64 3.74
CA PHE A 295 9.22 37.32 4.51
C PHE A 295 10.20 38.05 3.58
N PHE A 296 10.72 37.38 2.53
CA PHE A 296 11.62 38.01 1.58
C PHE A 296 10.94 39.12 0.76
N SER A 297 9.66 38.97 0.39
CA SER A 297 8.89 40.03 -0.26
C SER A 297 8.70 41.25 0.64
N ILE A 298 8.42 41.05 1.93
CA ILE A 298 8.31 42.14 2.92
C ILE A 298 9.65 42.83 3.13
N CYS A 299 10.74 42.07 3.32
CA CYS A 299 12.08 42.62 3.45
C CYS A 299 12.49 43.44 2.21
N TYR A 300 12.15 42.96 1.01
CA TYR A 300 12.38 43.66 -0.25
C TYR A 300 11.59 44.98 -0.31
N TYR A 301 10.30 44.95 0.02
CA TYR A 301 9.47 46.15 0.07
C TYR A 301 10.05 47.20 1.04
N CYS A 302 10.44 46.78 2.25
CA CYS A 302 11.05 47.65 3.25
C CYS A 302 12.39 48.24 2.78
N TYR A 303 13.21 47.45 2.07
CA TYR A 303 14.50 47.92 1.53
C TYR A 303 14.31 49.00 0.46
N VAL A 304 13.42 48.76 -0.51
CA VAL A 304 13.11 49.73 -1.57
C VAL A 304 12.54 51.02 -0.96
N HIS A 305 11.64 50.90 0.01
CA HIS A 305 11.05 52.05 0.68
C HIS A 305 12.07 52.85 1.51
N LYS A 306 13.05 52.18 2.15
CA LYS A 306 14.17 52.84 2.83
C LYS A 306 15.10 53.56 1.85
N LYS A 307 15.37 52.96 0.69
CA LYS A 307 16.21 53.57 -0.36
C LYS A 307 15.55 54.83 -0.92
N ALA A 308 14.27 54.76 -1.28
CA ALA A 308 13.50 55.91 -1.75
C ALA A 308 13.41 57.04 -0.71
N LYS A 309 13.30 56.70 0.59
CA LYS A 309 13.33 57.70 1.67
C LYS A 309 14.70 58.39 1.79
N LYS A 310 15.81 57.65 1.62
CA LYS A 310 17.17 58.24 1.62
C LYS A 310 17.38 59.19 0.45
N GLU A 311 16.91 58.85 -0.74
CA GLU A 311 17.01 59.69 -1.93
C GLU A 311 16.16 60.97 -1.79
N ASN A 312 14.95 60.87 -1.21
CA ASN A 312 14.09 62.03 -0.93
C ASN A 312 14.62 62.94 0.19
N SER A 313 15.34 62.39 1.19
CA SER A 313 16.00 63.19 2.23
C SER A 313 17.27 63.87 1.73
N ALA A 314 17.97 63.28 0.76
CA ALA A 314 19.14 63.89 0.12
C ALA A 314 18.76 65.09 -0.76
N MET A 315 17.60 65.07 -1.42
CA MET A 315 17.10 66.22 -2.21
C MET A 315 16.59 67.41 -1.36
N LYS A 316 16.23 67.20 -0.07
CA LYS A 316 15.76 68.28 0.83
C LYS A 316 16.85 68.95 1.66
N GLY A 317 18.07 68.39 1.71
CA GLY A 317 19.19 68.92 2.49
C GLY A 317 20.19 69.78 1.69
N GLY A 318 19.94 69.99 0.40
CA GLY A 318 20.75 70.84 -0.47
C GLY A 318 19.96 72.06 -0.94
N ASN A 319 19.70 73.00 -0.03
CA ASN A 319 19.30 74.37 -0.32
C ASN A 319 19.73 75.28 0.84
#